data_AF-A0A813JV47-F1
#
_entry.id   AF-A0A813JV47-F1
#
_cell.length_a   1.000
_cell.length_b   1.000
_cell.length_c   1.000
_cell.angle_alpha   90.00
_cell.angle_beta   90.00
_cell.angle_gamma   90.00
#
_symmetry.space_group_name_H-M   'P 1'
#
loop_
_entity.id
_entity.type
_entity.pdbx_description
1 polymer ?
#
loop_
_entity_poly.entity_id
_entity_poly.type
_entity_poly.pdbx_seq_one_letter_code
_entity_poly.pdbx_strand_id
1 'polypeptide(L)'
;IVSFYLDKLKASGKKVEKTARPSANIIGTFTLGFHNSHDCRELKRMLRDMGIDTNLVVPEGACVTELENLPKAWFNIVPYREVGLMSANTMLKDWDMPYVDICPMGVTETARWVRSIASIVEPLGHVFDFERYIDEQTRFVSQSAWFSRSIDCQNLTGKRAVVFGDATHAAAMTKVLVKEMGIKVAWAGTYCKHDANWFREHVSGLCDEVLITDDHTQVGDMIAKTEPAAIFGTQMERHVGKRLDVPCGVISAPVHIQNFPLTYRPFLGYEGTNQLADLVYNSFTLGMEDHLIEIFGGHDTKEILQTGVSSGLETDEVSIPWNPEALAELGRIPGFVRGKIKKKTEAYALANGIKEISQEVIYAAKEAVGA
;
A
#
# COMPACT_ATOMS: atom_id res chain seq x y z
N ILE A 1 -5.91 17.72 23.68
CA ILE A 1 -4.74 17.70 24.60
C ILE A 1 -3.71 18.76 24.18
N VAL A 2 -3.11 18.69 22.98
CA VAL A 2 -2.10 19.66 22.51
C VAL A 2 -2.54 21.11 22.69
N SER A 3 -3.69 21.52 22.12
CA SER A 3 -4.25 22.89 22.29
C SER A 3 -4.24 23.33 23.75
N PHE A 4 -4.88 22.59 24.67
CA PHE A 4 -4.94 22.93 26.09
C PHE A 4 -3.59 23.25 26.75
N TYR A 5 -2.52 22.50 26.42
CA TYR A 5 -1.18 22.77 26.96
C TYR A 5 -0.51 23.98 26.29
N LEU A 6 -0.75 24.20 24.99
CA LEU A 6 -0.28 25.38 24.26
C LEU A 6 -1.03 26.66 24.68
N ASP A 7 -2.34 26.58 24.89
CA ASP A 7 -3.18 27.67 25.40
C ASP A 7 -2.76 28.06 26.82
N LYS A 8 -2.46 27.07 27.67
CA LYS A 8 -1.87 27.28 29.00
C LYS A 8 -0.49 27.94 28.93
N LEU A 9 0.36 27.53 27.98
CA LEU A 9 1.67 28.16 27.76
C LEU A 9 1.51 29.62 27.31
N LYS A 10 0.61 29.89 26.36
CA LYS A 10 0.28 31.24 25.86
C LYS A 10 -0.26 32.14 26.97
N ALA A 11 -1.16 31.62 27.80
CA ALA A 11 -1.69 32.32 28.98
C ALA A 11 -0.63 32.58 30.08
N SER A 12 0.44 31.78 30.15
CA SER A 12 1.52 31.97 31.12
C SER A 12 2.48 33.13 30.79
N GLY A 13 2.40 33.68 29.57
CA GLY A 13 3.28 34.77 29.14
C GLY A 13 4.76 34.39 28.95
N LYS A 14 5.14 33.11 29.11
CA LYS A 14 6.49 32.62 28.83
C LYS A 14 6.85 32.88 27.36
N LYS A 15 7.92 33.64 27.11
CA LYS A 15 8.52 33.75 25.76
C LYS A 15 9.07 32.39 25.35
N VAL A 16 8.67 31.89 24.18
CA VAL A 16 9.24 30.69 23.57
C VAL A 16 10.33 31.11 22.59
N GLU A 17 11.52 30.54 22.75
CA GLU A 17 12.61 30.70 21.79
C GLU A 17 12.80 29.39 21.01
N LYS A 18 13.07 29.51 19.71
CA LYS A 18 13.30 28.35 18.83
C LYS A 18 14.62 27.66 19.17
N THR A 19 14.74 26.39 18.82
CA THR A 19 16.02 25.66 18.95
C THR A 19 17.12 26.30 18.11
N ALA A 20 18.35 26.33 18.63
CA ALA A 20 19.50 26.93 17.94
C ALA A 20 19.91 26.21 16.66
N ARG A 21 19.65 24.89 16.58
CA ARG A 21 19.74 24.09 15.35
C ARG A 21 18.35 23.87 14.78
N PRO A 22 18.20 23.65 13.46
CA PRO A 22 16.94 23.23 12.87
C PRO A 22 16.39 22.01 13.58
N SER A 23 15.12 22.04 13.95
CA SER A 23 14.48 20.88 14.57
C SER A 23 13.01 20.74 14.20
N ALA A 24 12.53 19.50 14.23
CA ALA A 24 11.16 19.15 13.87
C ALA A 24 10.44 18.38 14.99
N ASN A 25 9.14 18.62 15.13
CA ASN A 25 8.26 17.70 15.87
C ASN A 25 7.74 16.61 14.91
N ILE A 26 7.64 15.36 15.35
CA ILE A 26 6.93 14.30 14.62
C ILE A 26 5.58 14.10 15.31
N ILE A 27 4.48 14.44 14.63
CA ILE A 27 3.12 14.42 15.16
C ILE A 27 2.32 13.37 14.40
N GLY A 28 1.78 12.39 15.13
CA GLY A 28 0.96 11.32 14.55
C GLY A 28 1.54 9.91 14.72
N THR A 29 2.72 9.73 15.33
CA THR A 29 3.18 8.39 15.73
C THR A 29 2.44 7.95 17.00
N PHE A 30 1.73 6.82 16.97
CA PHE A 30 0.97 6.27 18.09
C PHE A 30 1.09 4.73 18.22
N THR A 31 0.86 4.23 19.42
CA THR A 31 0.87 2.79 19.76
C THR A 31 -0.24 2.04 19.00
N LEU A 32 0.02 0.81 18.55
CA LEU A 32 -0.84 -0.01 17.67
C LEU A 32 -1.05 0.55 16.24
N GLY A 33 -0.46 1.68 15.87
CA GLY A 33 -0.37 2.07 14.46
C GLY A 33 0.52 1.12 13.66
N PHE A 34 0.20 0.95 12.39
CA PHE A 34 0.87 0.01 11.49
C PHE A 34 2.33 0.44 11.26
N HIS A 35 3.29 -0.37 11.70
CA HIS A 35 4.74 -0.17 11.57
C HIS A 35 5.34 1.12 12.20
N ASN A 36 4.51 2.03 12.71
CA ASN A 36 4.81 3.32 13.37
C ASN A 36 6.12 3.43 14.15
N SER A 37 6.52 2.41 14.92
CA SER A 37 7.74 2.42 15.74
C SER A 37 9.02 2.34 14.90
N HIS A 38 8.99 1.61 13.80
CA HIS A 38 10.07 1.54 12.81
C HIS A 38 10.09 2.80 11.95
N ASP A 39 8.93 3.28 11.51
CA ASP A 39 8.80 4.51 10.72
C ASP A 39 9.30 5.74 11.48
N CYS A 40 8.95 5.87 12.77
CA CYS A 40 9.47 6.92 13.64
C CYS A 40 11.00 6.86 13.78
N ARG A 41 11.61 5.66 13.73
CA ARG A 41 13.07 5.50 13.73
C ARG A 41 13.68 5.94 12.39
N GLU A 42 13.06 5.59 11.26
CA GLU A 42 13.53 5.99 9.93
C GLU A 42 13.41 7.50 9.71
N LEU A 43 12.28 8.11 10.09
CA LEU A 43 12.10 9.56 10.06
C LEU A 43 13.16 10.28 10.90
N LYS A 44 13.45 9.78 12.12
CA LYS A 44 14.53 10.30 12.97
C LYS A 44 15.93 10.13 12.37
N ARG A 45 16.17 9.05 11.60
CA ARG A 45 17.42 8.85 10.85
C ARG A 45 17.54 9.88 9.74
N MET A 46 16.55 9.96 8.86
CA MET A 46 16.54 10.89 7.72
C MET A 46 16.69 12.35 8.16
N LEU A 47 15.99 12.78 9.22
CA LEU A 47 16.15 14.13 9.77
C LEU A 47 17.59 14.40 10.22
N ARG A 48 18.19 13.45 10.94
CA ARG A 48 19.57 13.56 11.41
C ARG A 48 20.58 13.61 10.26
N ASP A 49 20.37 12.80 9.22
CA ASP A 49 21.21 12.79 8.02
C ASP A 49 21.15 14.15 7.29
N MET A 50 19.99 14.82 7.31
CA MET A 50 19.78 16.19 6.84
C MET A 50 20.23 17.29 7.82
N GLY A 51 20.83 16.92 8.97
CA GLY A 51 21.31 17.85 10.00
C GLY A 51 20.23 18.46 10.90
N ILE A 52 18.99 17.96 10.83
CA ILE A 52 17.81 18.44 11.56
C ILE A 52 17.59 17.57 12.82
N ASP A 53 17.50 18.20 13.98
CA ASP A 53 17.27 17.49 15.25
C ASP A 53 15.77 17.16 15.44
N THR A 54 15.45 16.07 16.14
CA THR A 54 14.04 15.77 16.52
C THR A 54 13.74 16.41 17.88
N ASN A 55 12.83 17.38 17.92
CA ASN A 55 12.46 18.11 19.15
C ASN A 55 11.52 17.30 20.05
N LEU A 56 10.42 16.79 19.51
CA LEU A 56 9.47 15.93 20.23
C LEU A 56 8.74 14.99 19.27
N VAL A 57 8.34 13.82 19.77
CA VAL A 57 7.43 12.90 19.05
C VAL A 57 6.13 12.80 19.85
N VAL A 58 4.98 12.96 19.20
CA VAL A 58 3.67 12.98 19.87
C VAL A 58 2.65 12.16 19.06
N PRO A 59 1.81 11.32 19.70
CA PRO A 59 1.80 10.98 21.12
C PRO A 59 2.90 10.01 21.59
N GLU A 60 3.51 9.19 20.72
CA GLU A 60 4.39 8.09 21.12
C GLU A 60 5.62 8.56 21.91
N GLY A 61 5.67 8.19 23.20
CA GLY A 61 6.79 8.46 24.10
C GLY A 61 6.81 9.84 24.77
N ALA A 62 5.86 10.74 24.49
CA ALA A 62 5.82 12.08 25.10
C ALA A 62 5.12 12.10 26.46
N CYS A 63 5.67 12.85 27.40
CA CYS A 63 4.96 13.28 28.60
C CYS A 63 4.13 14.54 28.33
N VAL A 64 2.97 14.67 28.97
CA VAL A 64 2.11 15.87 28.86
C VAL A 64 2.81 17.16 29.32
N THR A 65 3.80 17.06 30.21
CA THR A 65 4.62 18.20 30.65
C THR A 65 5.60 18.69 29.60
N GLU A 66 5.91 17.88 28.59
CA GLU A 66 6.84 18.23 27.50
C GLU A 66 6.14 18.93 26.34
N LEU A 67 4.81 18.95 26.31
CA LEU A 67 4.03 19.60 25.25
C LEU A 67 4.25 21.12 25.19
N GLU A 68 4.72 21.76 26.26
CA GLU A 68 5.17 23.17 26.21
C GLU A 68 6.47 23.37 25.40
N ASN A 69 7.18 22.31 25.04
CA ASN A 69 8.35 22.35 24.15
C ASN A 69 8.00 22.25 22.66
N LEU A 70 6.76 21.89 22.29
CA LEU A 70 6.34 21.79 20.90
C LEU A 70 6.65 23.08 20.10
N PRO A 71 6.38 24.30 20.59
CA PRO A 71 6.62 25.51 19.80
C PRO A 71 8.09 25.91 19.65
N LYS A 72 9.02 25.21 20.32
CA LYS A 72 10.48 25.42 20.17
C LYS A 72 11.03 24.85 18.85
N ALA A 73 10.36 23.84 18.28
CA ALA A 73 10.74 23.30 16.97
C ALA A 73 10.55 24.34 15.86
N TRP A 74 11.30 24.19 14.78
CA TRP A 74 11.17 25.05 13.59
C TRP A 74 9.88 24.70 12.84
N PHE A 75 9.57 23.41 12.69
CA PHE A 75 8.39 22.92 11.95
C PHE A 75 7.85 21.59 12.52
N ASN A 76 6.74 21.12 11.95
CA ASN A 76 6.12 19.83 12.30
C ASN A 76 6.11 18.86 11.11
N ILE A 77 6.13 17.55 11.37
CA ILE A 77 5.96 16.49 10.37
C ILE A 77 4.74 15.67 10.77
N VAL A 78 3.84 15.45 9.82
CA VAL A 78 2.61 14.67 9.98
C VAL A 78 2.65 13.54 8.96
N PRO A 79 3.25 12.37 9.30
CA PRO A 79 3.47 11.31 8.32
C PRO A 79 2.19 10.52 7.96
N TYR A 80 1.12 10.64 8.74
CA TYR A 80 -0.14 9.93 8.53
C TYR A 80 -1.30 10.92 8.40
N ARG A 81 -2.13 10.75 7.37
CA ARG A 81 -3.30 11.59 7.09
C ARG A 81 -4.30 11.58 8.24
N GLU A 82 -4.55 10.40 8.80
CA GLU A 82 -5.59 10.11 9.78
C GLU A 82 -5.30 10.70 11.16
N VAL A 83 -4.01 10.90 11.51
CA VAL A 83 -3.59 11.25 12.88
C VAL A 83 -2.51 12.33 12.87
N GLY A 84 -2.81 13.46 13.52
CA GLY A 84 -1.86 14.54 13.79
C GLY A 84 -2.19 15.86 13.08
N LEU A 85 -2.81 15.79 11.90
CA LEU A 85 -3.12 16.95 11.05
C LEU A 85 -3.92 18.05 11.77
N MET A 86 -4.88 17.68 12.63
CA MET A 86 -5.61 18.64 13.47
C MET A 86 -4.70 19.43 14.40
N SER A 87 -3.70 18.80 15.02
CA SER A 87 -2.76 19.47 15.93
C SER A 87 -1.78 20.36 15.16
N ALA A 88 -1.32 19.90 13.99
CA ALA A 88 -0.46 20.71 13.12
C ALA A 88 -1.18 21.96 12.60
N ASN A 89 -2.46 21.86 12.22
CA ASN A 89 -3.28 23.01 11.82
C ASN A 89 -3.48 24.03 12.96
N THR A 90 -3.73 23.58 14.19
CA THR A 90 -3.77 24.47 15.37
C THR A 90 -2.42 25.17 15.58
N MET A 91 -1.30 24.44 15.46
CA MET A 91 0.04 25.03 15.63
C MET A 91 0.41 25.99 14.50
N LEU A 92 0.00 25.74 13.25
CA LEU A 92 0.14 26.68 12.16
C LEU A 92 -0.62 27.98 12.44
N LYS A 93 -1.90 27.87 12.83
CA LYS A 93 -2.76 29.03 13.10
C LYS A 93 -2.30 29.87 14.30
N ASP A 94 -1.96 29.22 15.41
CA ASP A 94 -1.80 29.89 16.71
C ASP A 94 -0.34 30.20 17.09
N TRP A 95 0.62 29.61 16.36
CA TRP A 95 2.07 29.72 16.59
C TRP A 95 2.92 29.91 15.32
N ASP A 96 2.31 30.10 14.15
CA ASP A 96 2.97 30.26 12.85
C ASP A 96 3.99 29.14 12.55
N MET A 97 3.61 27.90 12.89
CA MET A 97 4.47 26.73 12.69
C MET A 97 4.11 25.98 11.41
N PRO A 98 4.95 26.02 10.36
CA PRO A 98 4.73 25.22 9.16
C PRO A 98 4.78 23.73 9.47
N TYR A 99 4.16 22.93 8.61
CA TYR A 99 4.19 21.47 8.71
C TYR A 99 4.33 20.81 7.34
N VAL A 100 4.83 19.58 7.34
CA VAL A 100 4.88 18.70 6.16
C VAL A 100 3.96 17.51 6.40
N ASP A 101 2.91 17.37 5.61
CA ASP A 101 1.90 16.29 5.66
C ASP A 101 2.00 15.29 4.49
N ILE A 102 3.06 15.39 3.68
CA ILE A 102 3.42 14.38 2.70
C ILE A 102 3.90 13.13 3.45
N CYS A 103 3.30 11.97 3.21
CA CYS A 103 3.83 10.69 3.70
C CYS A 103 5.03 10.27 2.83
N PRO A 104 6.26 10.15 3.38
CA PRO A 104 7.43 9.68 2.64
C PRO A 104 7.42 8.15 2.48
N MET A 105 6.43 7.61 1.76
CA MET A 105 6.28 6.19 1.46
C MET A 105 6.40 5.99 -0.06
N GLY A 106 7.40 5.22 -0.49
CA GLY A 106 7.84 5.16 -1.89
C GLY A 106 8.89 6.22 -2.25
N VAL A 107 9.74 5.94 -3.24
CA VAL A 107 10.89 6.78 -3.61
C VAL A 107 10.45 8.20 -3.99
N THR A 108 9.37 8.31 -4.77
CA THR A 108 8.86 9.56 -5.33
C THR A 108 8.28 10.48 -4.26
N GLU A 109 7.50 9.93 -3.33
CA GLU A 109 6.88 10.72 -2.25
C GLU A 109 7.91 11.05 -1.15
N THR A 110 8.88 10.16 -0.90
CA THR A 110 10.05 10.43 -0.04
C THR A 110 10.85 11.62 -0.57
N ALA A 111 11.14 11.66 -1.88
CA ALA A 111 11.83 12.81 -2.49
C ALA A 111 11.00 14.10 -2.43
N ARG A 112 9.67 14.04 -2.55
CA ARG A 112 8.80 15.22 -2.37
C ARG A 112 8.80 15.71 -0.91
N TRP A 113 8.78 14.80 0.05
CA TRP A 113 8.87 15.11 1.48
C TRP A 113 10.17 15.83 1.83
N VAL A 114 11.32 15.33 1.34
CA VAL A 114 12.63 16.00 1.53
C VAL A 114 12.61 17.42 0.95
N ARG A 115 12.10 17.60 -0.28
CA ARG A 115 11.97 18.94 -0.90
C ARG A 115 11.04 19.89 -0.15
N SER A 116 9.96 19.35 0.43
CA SER A 116 9.05 20.13 1.27
C SER A 116 9.74 20.60 2.56
N ILE A 117 10.61 19.78 3.15
CA ILE A 117 11.45 20.19 4.29
C ILE A 117 12.43 21.27 3.87
N ALA A 118 13.13 21.10 2.74
CA ALA A 118 14.06 22.09 2.19
C ALA A 118 13.42 23.48 2.07
N SER A 119 12.21 23.56 1.49
CA SER A 119 11.47 24.82 1.34
C SER A 119 11.12 25.54 2.65
N ILE A 120 11.14 24.82 3.79
CA ILE A 120 10.91 25.40 5.12
C ILE A 120 12.23 25.84 5.78
N VAL A 121 13.30 25.05 5.66
CA VAL A 121 14.55 25.28 6.43
C VAL A 121 15.62 26.08 5.70
N GLU A 122 15.66 26.06 4.36
CA GLU A 122 16.59 26.87 3.56
C GLU A 122 16.37 28.39 3.76
N PRO A 123 15.12 28.93 3.74
CA PRO A 123 14.88 30.36 4.00
C PRO A 123 15.25 30.78 5.43
N LEU A 124 15.32 29.82 6.36
CA LEU A 124 15.72 30.01 7.76
C LEU A 124 17.23 29.87 7.97
N GLY A 125 18.02 29.74 6.89
CA GLY A 125 19.48 29.71 6.91
C GLY A 125 20.10 28.35 7.19
N HIS A 126 19.34 27.24 7.09
CA HIS A 126 19.94 25.91 7.11
C HIS A 126 20.69 25.62 5.81
N VAL A 127 21.96 25.19 5.93
CA VAL A 127 22.83 24.91 4.78
C VAL A 127 23.01 23.40 4.66
N PHE A 128 22.29 22.80 3.71
CA PHE A 128 22.36 21.38 3.40
C PHE A 128 21.99 21.14 1.92
N ASP A 129 22.64 20.18 1.26
CA ASP A 129 22.38 19.86 -0.16
C ASP A 129 21.32 18.75 -0.26
N PHE A 130 20.05 19.17 -0.27
CA PHE A 130 18.91 18.26 -0.28
C PHE A 130 18.78 17.45 -1.57
N GLU A 131 19.07 18.02 -2.74
CA GLU A 131 19.01 17.29 -4.01
C GLU A 131 20.10 16.24 -4.12
N ARG A 132 21.32 16.55 -3.66
CA ARG A 132 22.39 15.55 -3.56
C ARG A 132 22.04 14.44 -2.58
N TYR A 133 21.47 14.76 -1.43
CA TYR A 133 21.00 13.74 -0.47
C TYR A 133 19.94 12.83 -1.10
N ILE A 134 18.96 13.39 -1.82
CA ILE A 134 17.96 12.61 -2.56
C ILE A 134 18.63 11.69 -3.57
N ASP A 135 19.59 12.19 -4.37
CA ASP A 135 20.28 11.41 -5.39
C ASP A 135 21.14 10.28 -4.78
N GLU A 136 21.92 10.56 -3.74
CA GLU A 136 22.76 9.57 -3.06
C GLU A 136 21.91 8.49 -2.37
N GLN A 137 20.86 8.86 -1.64
CA GLN A 137 19.98 7.86 -1.00
C GLN A 137 19.21 7.03 -2.04
N THR A 138 18.73 7.65 -3.13
CA THR A 138 17.97 6.94 -4.18
C THR A 138 18.86 6.00 -5.00
N ARG A 139 20.13 6.32 -5.20
CA ARG A 139 21.07 5.46 -5.96
C ARG A 139 21.74 4.37 -5.14
N PHE A 140 22.00 4.60 -3.85
CA PHE A 140 22.88 3.73 -3.06
C PHE A 140 22.22 3.09 -1.83
N VAL A 141 21.15 3.66 -1.29
CA VAL A 141 20.45 3.14 -0.09
C VAL A 141 19.14 2.44 -0.47
N SER A 142 18.35 3.08 -1.34
CA SER A 142 17.15 2.50 -1.92
C SER A 142 17.53 1.51 -3.04
N GLN A 143 17.52 0.22 -2.71
CA GLN A 143 17.64 -0.85 -3.70
C GLN A 143 16.38 -0.95 -4.57
N SER A 144 15.23 -0.41 -4.13
CA SER A 144 14.00 -0.39 -4.92
C SER A 144 14.14 0.38 -6.25
N ALA A 145 14.97 1.43 -6.30
CA ALA A 145 15.25 2.19 -7.51
C ALA A 145 16.12 1.42 -8.53
N TRP A 146 16.90 0.44 -8.07
CA TRP A 146 17.58 -0.54 -8.94
C TRP A 146 16.61 -1.67 -9.33
N PHE A 147 15.85 -2.19 -8.36
CA PHE A 147 14.89 -3.27 -8.55
C PHE A 147 13.80 -2.92 -9.57
N SER A 148 13.27 -1.69 -9.57
CA SER A 148 12.29 -1.24 -10.58
C SER A 148 12.79 -1.32 -12.03
N ARG A 149 14.11 -1.39 -12.22
CA ARG A 149 14.78 -1.54 -13.52
C ARG A 149 15.28 -2.96 -13.78
N SER A 150 15.12 -3.88 -12.84
CA SER A 150 15.52 -5.29 -12.98
C SER A 150 14.56 -6.06 -13.89
N ILE A 151 15.00 -7.22 -14.36
CA ILE A 151 14.18 -8.16 -15.16
C ILE A 151 13.00 -8.66 -14.31
N ASP A 152 13.20 -8.82 -13.00
CA ASP A 152 12.18 -9.30 -12.08
C ASP A 152 11.02 -8.32 -11.94
N CYS A 153 11.29 -7.01 -11.86
CA CYS A 153 10.22 -6.00 -11.88
C CYS A 153 9.61 -5.80 -13.27
N GLN A 154 10.36 -6.01 -14.36
CA GLN A 154 9.79 -6.04 -15.72
C GLN A 154 8.72 -7.12 -15.86
N ASN A 155 8.90 -8.30 -15.24
CA ASN A 155 7.89 -9.36 -15.20
C ASN A 155 6.61 -8.98 -14.44
N LEU A 156 6.65 -7.94 -13.58
CA LEU A 156 5.46 -7.40 -12.89
C LEU A 156 4.68 -6.38 -13.75
N THR A 157 5.31 -5.83 -14.79
CA THR A 157 4.74 -4.76 -15.60
C THR A 157 3.43 -5.22 -16.25
N GLY A 158 2.36 -4.43 -16.07
CA GLY A 158 1.04 -4.74 -16.63
C GLY A 158 0.25 -5.82 -15.87
N LYS A 159 0.80 -6.50 -14.86
CA LYS A 159 -0.01 -7.33 -13.94
C LYS A 159 -1.06 -6.46 -13.25
N ARG A 160 -2.22 -7.05 -12.93
CA ARG A 160 -3.32 -6.35 -12.24
C ARG A 160 -3.24 -6.57 -10.73
N ALA A 161 -3.30 -5.49 -9.96
CA ALA A 161 -3.42 -5.50 -8.51
C ALA A 161 -4.68 -4.76 -8.06
N VAL A 162 -5.05 -4.96 -6.79
CA VAL A 162 -6.06 -4.15 -6.08
C VAL A 162 -5.47 -3.65 -4.77
N VAL A 163 -5.89 -2.46 -4.33
CA VAL A 163 -5.33 -1.80 -3.14
C VAL A 163 -6.44 -1.38 -2.20
N PHE A 164 -6.32 -1.70 -0.90
CA PHE A 164 -7.30 -1.33 0.13
C PHE A 164 -6.67 -1.08 1.50
N GLY A 165 -7.18 -0.11 2.27
CA GLY A 165 -6.70 0.18 3.63
C GLY A 165 -7.15 1.54 4.18
N ASP A 166 -6.40 2.09 5.13
CA ASP A 166 -6.47 3.51 5.46
C ASP A 166 -6.07 4.39 4.26
N ALA A 167 -6.34 5.69 4.35
CA ALA A 167 -6.13 6.60 3.23
C ALA A 167 -4.64 6.81 2.96
N THR A 168 -3.80 6.89 4.00
CA THR A 168 -2.34 7.06 3.88
C THR A 168 -1.70 5.92 3.10
N HIS A 169 -1.81 4.69 3.59
CA HIS A 169 -1.09 3.54 3.06
C HIS A 169 -1.67 3.09 1.71
N ALA A 170 -2.98 3.11 1.52
CA ALA A 170 -3.59 2.72 0.24
C ALA A 170 -3.26 3.72 -0.87
N ALA A 171 -3.25 5.03 -0.59
CA ALA A 171 -2.89 6.04 -1.59
C ALA A 171 -1.39 5.98 -1.93
N ALA A 172 -0.53 5.79 -0.94
CA ALA A 172 0.92 5.64 -1.16
C ALA A 172 1.26 4.34 -1.90
N MET A 173 0.67 3.21 -1.51
CA MET A 173 0.85 1.92 -2.21
C MET A 173 0.38 2.00 -3.66
N THR A 174 -0.77 2.62 -3.94
CA THR A 174 -1.24 2.85 -5.32
C THR A 174 -0.23 3.65 -6.15
N LYS A 175 0.39 4.69 -5.57
CA LYS A 175 1.45 5.45 -6.24
C LYS A 175 2.69 4.60 -6.50
N VAL A 176 3.15 3.81 -5.54
CA VAL A 176 4.32 2.91 -5.68
C VAL A 176 4.11 1.89 -6.79
N LEU A 177 3.00 1.14 -6.74
CA LEU A 177 2.69 0.10 -7.73
C LEU A 177 2.68 0.64 -9.16
N VAL A 178 2.06 1.81 -9.37
CA VAL A 178 1.89 2.39 -10.71
C VAL A 178 3.14 3.13 -11.18
N LYS A 179 3.70 4.03 -10.36
CA LYS A 179 4.79 4.93 -10.77
C LYS A 179 6.18 4.33 -10.63
N GLU A 180 6.36 3.37 -9.72
CA GLU A 180 7.67 2.82 -9.38
C GLU A 180 7.84 1.37 -9.83
N MET A 181 6.74 0.64 -10.12
CA MET A 181 6.78 -0.80 -10.46
C MET A 181 6.01 -1.19 -11.74
N GLY A 182 5.32 -0.26 -12.41
CA GLY A 182 4.62 -0.52 -13.68
C GLY A 182 3.40 -1.45 -13.57
N ILE A 183 2.88 -1.67 -12.36
CA ILE A 183 1.73 -2.53 -12.08
C ILE A 183 0.43 -1.75 -12.31
N LYS A 184 -0.57 -2.40 -12.91
CA LYS A 184 -1.89 -1.78 -13.14
C LYS A 184 -2.78 -1.99 -11.91
N VAL A 185 -3.15 -0.92 -11.23
CA VAL A 185 -4.11 -0.97 -10.12
C VAL A 185 -5.51 -0.93 -10.69
N ALA A 186 -6.23 -2.06 -10.64
CA ALA A 186 -7.59 -2.16 -11.14
C ALA A 186 -8.55 -1.25 -10.36
N TRP A 187 -8.41 -1.23 -9.05
CA TRP A 187 -9.04 -0.23 -8.19
C TRP A 187 -8.23 -0.02 -6.92
N ALA A 188 -8.34 1.19 -6.40
CA ALA A 188 -7.81 1.56 -5.09
C ALA A 188 -8.98 1.97 -4.18
N GLY A 189 -8.94 1.59 -2.92
CA GLY A 189 -10.02 1.91 -1.99
C GLY A 189 -9.58 2.18 -0.57
N THR A 190 -10.49 2.80 0.19
CA THR A 190 -10.26 3.07 1.61
C THR A 190 -11.54 2.99 2.44
N TYR A 191 -11.38 2.57 3.70
CA TYR A 191 -12.42 2.65 4.72
C TYR A 191 -12.51 4.03 5.40
N CYS A 192 -11.57 4.94 5.14
CA CYS A 192 -11.57 6.31 5.67
C CYS A 192 -12.61 7.20 4.96
N LYS A 193 -13.90 6.89 5.10
CA LYS A 193 -15.04 7.59 4.45
C LYS A 193 -15.03 9.11 4.63
N HIS A 194 -14.53 9.61 5.76
CA HIS A 194 -14.44 11.04 6.06
C HIS A 194 -13.40 11.78 5.19
N ASP A 195 -12.35 11.09 4.74
CA ASP A 195 -11.27 11.61 3.89
C ASP A 195 -11.38 11.16 2.42
N ALA A 196 -12.54 10.65 2.02
CA ALA A 196 -12.79 10.10 0.68
C ALA A 196 -12.46 11.05 -0.48
N ASN A 197 -12.61 12.37 -0.28
CA ASN A 197 -12.27 13.37 -1.30
C ASN A 197 -10.75 13.51 -1.47
N TRP A 198 -10.02 13.59 -0.35
CA TRP A 198 -8.55 13.59 -0.34
C TRP A 198 -8.01 12.30 -0.99
N PHE A 199 -8.59 11.14 -0.64
CA PHE A 199 -8.18 9.86 -1.21
C PHE A 199 -8.37 9.82 -2.73
N ARG A 200 -9.55 10.21 -3.24
CA ARG A 200 -9.85 10.28 -4.68
C ARG A 200 -8.87 11.17 -5.43
N GLU A 201 -8.53 12.34 -4.88
CA GLU A 201 -7.52 13.24 -5.46
C GLU A 201 -6.14 12.55 -5.54
N HIS A 202 -5.74 11.84 -4.49
CA HIS A 202 -4.41 11.23 -4.37
C HIS A 202 -4.20 9.97 -5.22
N VAL A 203 -5.29 9.28 -5.63
CA VAL A 203 -5.26 8.12 -6.55
C VAL A 203 -5.78 8.45 -7.96
N SER A 204 -6.16 9.70 -8.22
CA SER A 204 -6.71 10.12 -9.52
C SER A 204 -5.75 9.83 -10.67
N GLY A 205 -6.24 9.14 -11.70
CA GLY A 205 -5.44 8.72 -12.86
C GLY A 205 -4.44 7.58 -12.59
N LEU A 206 -4.46 6.95 -11.41
CA LEU A 206 -3.60 5.82 -11.05
C LEU A 206 -4.34 4.47 -10.99
N CYS A 207 -5.68 4.47 -10.95
CA CYS A 207 -6.49 3.25 -10.92
C CYS A 207 -7.76 3.38 -11.78
N ASP A 208 -8.33 2.25 -12.23
CA ASP A 208 -9.52 2.25 -13.10
C ASP A 208 -10.79 2.70 -12.33
N GLU A 209 -10.93 2.30 -11.06
CA GLU A 209 -12.07 2.62 -10.18
C GLU A 209 -11.61 2.96 -8.75
N VAL A 210 -12.43 3.70 -7.98
CA VAL A 210 -12.16 4.06 -6.57
C VAL A 210 -13.27 3.56 -5.64
N LEU A 211 -12.94 2.65 -4.72
CA LEU A 211 -13.88 2.09 -3.74
C LEU A 211 -13.81 2.80 -2.39
N ILE A 212 -14.90 3.40 -1.93
CA ILE A 212 -14.99 4.02 -0.59
C ILE A 212 -16.02 3.24 0.23
N THR A 213 -15.57 2.35 1.11
CA THR A 213 -16.45 1.51 1.94
C THR A 213 -15.74 1.00 3.19
N ASP A 214 -16.50 0.71 4.25
CA ASP A 214 -16.07 -0.04 5.44
C ASP A 214 -16.67 -1.46 5.47
N ASP A 215 -17.45 -1.84 4.44
CA ASP A 215 -18.07 -3.15 4.30
C ASP A 215 -17.10 -4.14 3.65
N HIS A 216 -16.59 -5.07 4.44
CA HIS A 216 -15.67 -6.12 3.98
C HIS A 216 -16.31 -7.11 2.99
N THR A 217 -17.65 -7.21 2.93
CA THR A 217 -18.34 -8.07 1.95
C THR A 217 -18.25 -7.45 0.57
N GLN A 218 -18.57 -6.16 0.45
CA GLN A 218 -18.42 -5.39 -0.78
C GLN A 218 -16.97 -5.41 -1.31
N VAL A 219 -15.97 -5.26 -0.42
CA VAL A 219 -14.55 -5.41 -0.80
C VAL A 219 -14.27 -6.82 -1.32
N GLY A 220 -14.74 -7.85 -0.60
CA GLY A 220 -14.56 -9.25 -0.99
C GLY A 220 -15.15 -9.60 -2.36
N ASP A 221 -16.35 -9.10 -2.65
CA ASP A 221 -17.05 -9.31 -3.92
C ASP A 221 -16.36 -8.54 -5.06
N MET A 222 -15.87 -7.33 -4.79
CA MET A 222 -15.11 -6.56 -5.77
C MET A 222 -13.78 -7.24 -6.11
N ILE A 223 -13.08 -7.82 -5.13
CA ILE A 223 -11.88 -8.65 -5.37
C ILE A 223 -12.23 -9.86 -6.23
N ALA A 224 -13.28 -10.62 -5.88
CA ALA A 224 -13.72 -11.80 -6.61
C ALA A 224 -14.15 -11.51 -8.06
N LYS A 225 -14.78 -10.35 -8.31
CA LYS A 225 -15.12 -9.85 -9.64
C LYS A 225 -13.89 -9.41 -10.45
N THR A 226 -12.85 -8.91 -9.80
CA THR A 226 -11.69 -8.29 -10.46
C THR A 226 -10.65 -9.32 -10.92
N GLU A 227 -10.54 -10.44 -10.20
CA GLU A 227 -9.53 -11.50 -10.41
C GLU A 227 -8.10 -10.90 -10.57
N PRO A 228 -7.59 -10.19 -9.54
CA PRO A 228 -6.26 -9.61 -9.57
C PRO A 228 -5.18 -10.69 -9.36
N ALA A 229 -3.96 -10.41 -9.81
CA ALA A 229 -2.82 -11.29 -9.62
C ALA A 229 -2.16 -11.12 -8.23
N ALA A 230 -2.42 -10.01 -7.54
CA ALA A 230 -2.06 -9.81 -6.13
C ALA A 230 -3.01 -8.78 -5.47
N ILE A 231 -3.15 -8.88 -4.15
CA ILE A 231 -3.95 -7.99 -3.32
C ILE A 231 -3.02 -7.25 -2.35
N PHE A 232 -3.18 -5.93 -2.20
CA PHE A 232 -2.47 -5.12 -1.22
C PHE A 232 -3.49 -4.51 -0.27
N GLY A 233 -3.67 -5.13 0.89
CA GLY A 233 -4.86 -4.94 1.72
C GLY A 233 -4.61 -4.87 3.23
N THR A 234 -5.67 -5.01 4.01
CA THR A 234 -5.62 -5.24 5.46
C THR A 234 -5.55 -6.75 5.75
N GLN A 235 -5.62 -7.17 7.02
CA GLN A 235 -5.78 -8.60 7.32
C GLN A 235 -7.12 -9.19 6.83
N MET A 236 -8.17 -8.40 6.63
CA MET A 236 -9.44 -8.92 6.09
C MET A 236 -9.27 -9.35 4.62
N GLU A 237 -8.59 -8.52 3.83
CA GLU A 237 -8.28 -8.82 2.42
C GLU A 237 -7.31 -10.01 2.30
N ARG A 238 -6.44 -10.26 3.29
CA ARG A 238 -5.63 -11.50 3.34
C ARG A 238 -6.50 -12.75 3.54
N HIS A 239 -7.60 -12.68 4.28
CA HIS A 239 -8.56 -13.79 4.39
C HIS A 239 -9.35 -13.98 3.09
N VAL A 240 -9.73 -12.89 2.41
CA VAL A 240 -10.35 -12.95 1.07
C VAL A 240 -9.40 -13.57 0.06
N GLY A 241 -8.15 -13.13 0.00
CA GLY A 241 -7.12 -13.67 -0.90
C GLY A 241 -6.93 -15.17 -0.72
N LYS A 242 -6.80 -15.65 0.52
CA LYS A 242 -6.73 -17.10 0.84
C LYS A 242 -7.94 -17.90 0.35
N ARG A 243 -9.14 -17.31 0.32
CA ARG A 243 -10.37 -17.97 -0.16
C ARG A 243 -10.46 -18.02 -1.68
N LEU A 244 -9.84 -17.04 -2.36
CA LEU A 244 -9.86 -16.89 -3.81
C LEU A 244 -8.57 -17.40 -4.50
N ASP A 245 -7.63 -17.96 -3.73
CA ASP A 245 -6.30 -18.35 -4.17
C ASP A 245 -5.50 -17.21 -4.83
N VAL A 246 -5.58 -16.02 -4.22
CA VAL A 246 -4.86 -14.81 -4.64
C VAL A 246 -3.90 -14.36 -3.52
N PRO A 247 -2.60 -14.17 -3.81
CA PRO A 247 -1.62 -13.76 -2.81
C PRO A 247 -1.89 -12.34 -2.30
N CYS A 248 -1.59 -12.10 -1.01
CA CYS A 248 -1.94 -10.84 -0.35
C CYS A 248 -0.82 -10.30 0.56
N GLY A 249 -0.30 -9.13 0.18
CA GLY A 249 0.56 -8.28 1.02
C GLY A 249 -0.29 -7.39 1.93
N VAL A 250 0.01 -7.35 3.22
CA VAL A 250 -0.73 -6.49 4.17
C VAL A 250 -0.01 -5.14 4.28
N ILE A 251 -0.74 -4.05 4.05
CA ILE A 251 -0.20 -2.69 3.91
C ILE A 251 -0.75 -1.69 4.94
N SER A 252 -1.78 -2.07 5.69
CA SER A 252 -2.54 -1.16 6.56
C SER A 252 -3.21 -1.92 7.70
N ALA A 253 -3.59 -1.19 8.76
CA ALA A 253 -4.51 -1.66 9.78
C ALA A 253 -5.90 -1.99 9.19
N PRO A 254 -6.74 -2.82 9.84
CA PRO A 254 -6.45 -3.64 11.02
C PRO A 254 -5.47 -4.79 10.74
N VAL A 255 -4.66 -5.11 11.76
CA VAL A 255 -3.59 -6.12 11.67
C VAL A 255 -3.51 -7.10 12.85
N HIS A 256 -2.87 -8.23 12.61
CA HIS A 256 -2.46 -9.21 13.63
C HIS A 256 -0.98 -9.05 13.99
N ILE A 257 -0.54 -9.76 15.05
CA ILE A 257 0.83 -9.73 15.61
C ILE A 257 1.97 -9.91 14.58
N GLN A 258 1.73 -10.59 13.46
CA GLN A 258 2.70 -10.76 12.37
C GLN A 258 3.16 -9.43 11.75
N ASN A 259 2.32 -8.39 11.81
CA ASN A 259 2.63 -7.03 11.31
C ASN A 259 3.07 -6.08 12.43
N PHE A 260 3.49 -6.64 13.58
CA PHE A 260 4.30 -5.94 14.58
C PHE A 260 5.67 -6.64 14.67
N PRO A 261 6.48 -6.62 13.59
CA PRO A 261 7.74 -7.34 13.54
C PRO A 261 8.75 -6.79 14.56
N LEU A 262 9.48 -7.69 15.21
CA LEU A 262 10.60 -7.33 16.10
C LEU A 262 11.82 -6.83 15.31
N THR A 263 11.97 -7.28 14.06
CA THR A 263 13.00 -6.80 13.14
C THR A 263 12.61 -5.45 12.54
N TYR A 264 13.62 -4.67 12.16
CA TYR A 264 13.41 -3.34 11.57
C TYR A 264 12.73 -3.48 10.21
N ARG A 265 11.49 -3.00 10.12
CA ARG A 265 10.69 -2.98 8.89
C ARG A 265 9.88 -1.69 8.82
N PRO A 266 10.47 -0.53 8.50
CA PRO A 266 9.70 0.66 8.19
C PRO A 266 8.91 0.46 6.88
N PHE A 267 7.84 1.22 6.69
CA PHE A 267 7.16 1.46 5.41
C PHE A 267 7.51 2.84 4.85
N LEU A 268 7.88 3.78 5.73
CA LEU A 268 8.32 5.13 5.38
C LEU A 268 9.84 5.20 5.18
N GLY A 269 10.29 6.23 4.47
CA GLY A 269 11.69 6.53 4.21
C GLY A 269 12.39 5.56 3.25
N TYR A 270 13.71 5.75 3.08
CA TYR A 270 14.48 5.01 2.08
C TYR A 270 14.57 3.52 2.38
N GLU A 271 14.73 3.10 3.64
CA GLU A 271 14.65 1.67 3.97
C GLU A 271 13.22 1.13 3.80
N GLY A 272 12.20 1.96 4.03
CA GLY A 272 10.81 1.60 3.73
C GLY A 272 10.62 1.24 2.26
N THR A 273 11.29 1.93 1.34
CA THR A 273 11.22 1.58 -0.10
C THR A 273 11.75 0.18 -0.40
N ASN A 274 12.75 -0.32 0.34
CA ASN A 274 13.27 -1.68 0.21
C ASN A 274 12.23 -2.71 0.71
N GLN A 275 11.67 -2.47 1.91
CA GLN A 275 10.62 -3.32 2.48
C GLN A 275 9.37 -3.40 1.60
N LEU A 276 9.01 -2.31 0.93
CA LEU A 276 7.90 -2.28 -0.03
C LEU A 276 8.21 -3.06 -1.32
N ALA A 277 9.43 -2.97 -1.85
CA ALA A 277 9.85 -3.76 -3.00
C ALA A 277 9.79 -5.26 -2.69
N ASP A 278 10.33 -5.68 -1.55
CA ASP A 278 10.23 -7.06 -1.07
C ASP A 278 8.78 -7.50 -0.88
N LEU A 279 7.93 -6.68 -0.25
CA LEU A 279 6.51 -6.99 -0.03
C LEU A 279 5.76 -7.20 -1.35
N VAL A 280 5.96 -6.31 -2.32
CA VAL A 280 5.30 -6.39 -3.62
C VAL A 280 5.82 -7.60 -4.40
N TYR A 281 7.14 -7.75 -4.52
CA TYR A 281 7.75 -8.84 -5.27
C TYR A 281 7.33 -10.21 -4.73
N ASN A 282 7.49 -10.45 -3.42
CA ASN A 282 7.10 -11.72 -2.79
C ASN A 282 5.60 -12.00 -2.92
N SER A 283 4.75 -10.97 -2.94
CA SER A 283 3.31 -11.16 -3.18
C SER A 283 3.01 -11.64 -4.60
N PHE A 284 3.80 -11.23 -5.61
CA PHE A 284 3.60 -11.70 -6.98
C PHE A 284 4.33 -13.02 -7.29
N THR A 285 5.50 -13.28 -6.70
CA THR A 285 6.26 -14.52 -6.97
C THR A 285 5.64 -15.73 -6.33
N LEU A 286 5.13 -15.65 -5.09
CA LEU A 286 4.49 -16.80 -4.44
C LEU A 286 3.33 -17.36 -5.30
N GLY A 287 2.46 -16.49 -5.82
CA GLY A 287 1.39 -16.90 -6.74
C GLY A 287 1.86 -17.39 -8.12
N MET A 288 3.14 -17.20 -8.47
CA MET A 288 3.77 -17.80 -9.65
C MET A 288 4.46 -19.14 -9.31
N GLU A 289 5.09 -19.25 -8.14
CA GLU A 289 5.79 -20.45 -7.66
C GLU A 289 4.81 -21.58 -7.33
N ASP A 290 3.76 -21.30 -6.53
CA ASP A 290 2.68 -22.25 -6.24
C ASP A 290 2.09 -22.81 -7.54
N HIS A 291 2.00 -21.97 -8.57
CA HIS A 291 1.50 -22.39 -9.87
C HIS A 291 2.50 -23.21 -10.71
N LEU A 292 3.80 -22.92 -10.65
CA LEU A 292 4.81 -23.76 -11.29
C LEU A 292 4.81 -25.17 -10.68
N ILE A 293 4.56 -25.29 -9.37
CA ILE A 293 4.38 -26.56 -8.68
C ILE A 293 3.17 -27.33 -9.24
N GLU A 294 2.03 -26.67 -9.51
CA GLU A 294 0.88 -27.30 -10.19
C GLU A 294 1.24 -27.80 -11.61
N ILE A 295 1.91 -26.99 -12.45
CA ILE A 295 2.26 -27.38 -13.83
C ILE A 295 3.18 -28.60 -13.84
N PHE A 296 4.22 -28.59 -13.02
CA PHE A 296 5.26 -29.61 -13.04
C PHE A 296 4.94 -30.82 -12.15
N GLY A 297 3.72 -30.91 -11.62
CA GLY A 297 3.21 -32.08 -10.90
C GLY A 297 3.84 -32.29 -9.53
N GLY A 298 4.23 -31.21 -8.84
CA GLY A 298 4.87 -31.27 -7.53
C GLY A 298 4.01 -32.00 -6.50
N HIS A 299 4.64 -32.89 -5.74
CA HIS A 299 3.96 -33.73 -4.75
C HIS A 299 3.57 -32.96 -3.49
N ASP A 300 2.48 -32.21 -3.58
CA ASP A 300 1.63 -31.94 -2.41
C ASP A 300 0.18 -32.21 -2.80
N THR A 301 -0.13 -33.51 -2.96
CA THR A 301 -1.51 -33.98 -3.12
C THR A 301 -2.28 -33.73 -1.84
N LYS A 302 -2.84 -32.51 -1.72
CA LYS A 302 -4.15 -32.36 -1.09
C LYS A 302 -5.10 -33.20 -1.92
N GLU A 303 -5.33 -34.44 -1.48
CA GLU A 303 -6.47 -35.23 -1.93
C GLU A 303 -7.71 -34.37 -1.72
N ILE A 304 -8.23 -33.81 -2.82
CA ILE A 304 -9.52 -33.15 -2.81
C ILE A 304 -10.53 -34.26 -2.59
N LEU A 305 -10.93 -34.44 -1.33
CA LEU A 305 -12.03 -35.32 -0.92
C LEU A 305 -13.29 -34.88 -1.66
N GLN A 306 -13.54 -35.50 -2.81
CA GLN A 306 -14.78 -35.39 -3.58
C GLN A 306 -15.93 -36.12 -2.86
N THR A 307 -16.24 -35.72 -1.63
CA THR A 307 -17.30 -36.30 -0.81
C THR A 307 -17.98 -35.23 0.05
N GLY A 308 -19.00 -34.58 -0.53
CA GLY A 308 -19.89 -33.62 0.15
C GLY A 308 -19.33 -32.20 0.26
N VAL A 309 -20.13 -31.14 0.16
CA VAL A 309 -21.59 -31.05 0.27
C VAL A 309 -22.16 -30.14 -0.82
N SER A 310 -23.17 -30.64 -1.55
CA SER A 310 -24.04 -29.81 -2.36
C SER A 310 -24.98 -29.01 -1.44
N SER A 311 -24.68 -27.73 -1.20
CA SER A 311 -25.61 -26.78 -0.57
C SER A 311 -25.99 -25.72 -1.60
N GLY A 312 -27.18 -25.89 -2.18
CA GLY A 312 -27.57 -25.15 -3.38
C GLY A 312 -27.88 -23.67 -3.17
N LEU A 313 -27.60 -22.90 -4.21
CA LEU A 313 -28.33 -21.71 -4.61
C LEU A 313 -28.40 -21.79 -6.14
N GLU A 314 -29.53 -22.25 -6.66
CA GLU A 314 -29.78 -22.31 -8.10
C GLU A 314 -29.97 -20.88 -8.63
N THR A 315 -29.07 -20.45 -9.49
CA THR A 315 -29.30 -19.40 -10.47
C THR A 315 -29.08 -20.01 -11.84
N ASP A 316 -30.09 -19.93 -12.71
CA ASP A 316 -30.09 -20.48 -14.08
C ASP A 316 -29.12 -19.72 -15.00
N GLU A 317 -27.81 -19.82 -14.74
CA GLU A 317 -26.79 -19.56 -15.76
C GLU A 317 -26.64 -20.83 -16.63
N VAL A 318 -26.75 -20.64 -17.96
CA VAL A 318 -26.64 -21.71 -18.94
C VAL A 318 -25.20 -22.23 -18.99
N SER A 319 -24.88 -23.18 -18.11
CA SER A 319 -23.59 -23.85 -18.04
C SER A 319 -23.37 -24.74 -19.25
N ILE A 320 -22.48 -24.32 -20.15
CA ILE A 320 -22.11 -25.08 -21.34
C ILE A 320 -21.23 -26.28 -20.90
N PRO A 321 -21.54 -27.52 -21.29
CA PRO A 321 -20.75 -28.69 -20.90
C PRO A 321 -19.33 -28.61 -21.48
N TRP A 322 -18.35 -29.03 -20.68
CA TRP A 322 -16.94 -29.15 -21.07
C TRP A 322 -16.62 -30.61 -21.41
N ASN A 323 -15.96 -30.85 -22.54
CA ASN A 323 -15.50 -32.20 -22.88
C ASN A 323 -14.27 -32.60 -22.02
N PRO A 324 -13.95 -33.91 -21.88
CA PRO A 324 -12.84 -34.35 -21.02
C PRO A 324 -11.46 -33.80 -21.42
N GLU A 325 -11.25 -33.57 -22.71
CA GLU A 325 -10.00 -33.05 -23.27
C GLU A 325 -9.82 -31.55 -22.94
N ALA A 326 -10.89 -30.78 -23.00
CA ALA A 326 -10.94 -29.38 -22.60
C ALA A 326 -10.71 -29.21 -21.09
N LEU A 327 -11.26 -30.12 -20.26
CA LEU A 327 -10.96 -30.15 -18.82
C LEU A 327 -9.49 -30.47 -18.53
N ALA A 328 -8.89 -31.41 -19.28
CA ALA A 328 -7.47 -31.72 -19.15
C ALA A 328 -6.57 -30.53 -19.57
N GLU A 329 -6.90 -29.85 -20.66
CA GLU A 329 -6.18 -28.65 -21.10
C GLU A 329 -6.38 -27.45 -20.14
N LEU A 330 -7.59 -27.28 -19.59
CA LEU A 330 -7.85 -26.29 -18.53
C LEU A 330 -7.06 -26.60 -17.24
N GLY A 331 -6.84 -27.87 -16.92
CA GLY A 331 -5.98 -28.29 -15.82
C GLY A 331 -4.52 -27.83 -15.99
N ARG A 332 -3.98 -27.95 -17.21
CA ARG A 332 -2.62 -27.48 -17.56
C ARG A 332 -2.44 -25.97 -17.46
N ILE A 333 -3.52 -25.20 -17.51
CA ILE A 333 -3.47 -23.74 -17.52
C ILE A 333 -3.16 -23.19 -16.12
N PRO A 334 -2.17 -22.29 -15.98
CA PRO A 334 -2.45 -20.94 -15.49
C PRO A 334 -3.34 -20.75 -14.25
N GLY A 335 -3.28 -21.46 -13.13
CA GLY A 335 -4.16 -21.34 -11.94
C GLY A 335 -4.74 -19.95 -11.66
N PHE A 336 -3.88 -18.95 -11.41
CA PHE A 336 -4.23 -17.53 -11.20
C PHE A 336 -4.93 -16.82 -12.41
N VAL A 337 -4.96 -17.46 -13.58
CA VAL A 337 -5.76 -17.13 -14.77
C VAL A 337 -6.70 -18.26 -15.21
N ARG A 338 -6.77 -19.40 -14.51
CA ARG A 338 -7.54 -20.61 -14.90
C ARG A 338 -9.04 -20.32 -14.79
N GLY A 339 -9.47 -19.73 -13.68
CA GLY A 339 -10.85 -19.22 -13.52
C GLY A 339 -11.21 -18.18 -14.58
N LYS A 340 -10.29 -17.27 -14.87
CA LYS A 340 -10.45 -16.22 -15.89
C LYS A 340 -10.57 -16.77 -17.31
N ILE A 341 -9.75 -17.76 -17.65
CA ILE A 341 -9.76 -18.42 -18.95
C ILE A 341 -10.99 -19.31 -19.09
N LYS A 342 -11.40 -20.02 -18.02
CA LYS A 342 -12.66 -20.76 -17.96
C LYS A 342 -13.84 -19.84 -18.31
N LYS A 343 -14.03 -18.76 -17.55
CA LYS A 343 -15.09 -17.76 -17.78
C LYS A 343 -15.02 -17.12 -19.16
N LYS A 344 -13.82 -16.81 -19.69
CA LYS A 344 -13.67 -16.26 -21.04
C LYS A 344 -14.03 -17.27 -22.13
N THR A 345 -13.68 -18.54 -21.95
CA THR A 345 -14.03 -19.62 -22.88
C THR A 345 -15.54 -19.87 -22.86
N GLU A 346 -16.16 -19.86 -21.68
CA GLU A 346 -17.62 -19.96 -21.51
C GLU A 346 -18.35 -18.78 -22.15
N ALA A 347 -17.89 -17.55 -21.93
CA ALA A 347 -18.46 -16.35 -22.57
C ALA A 347 -18.28 -16.36 -24.10
N TYR A 348 -17.12 -16.81 -24.59
CA TYR A 348 -16.86 -16.97 -26.03
C TYR A 348 -17.75 -18.06 -26.66
N ALA A 349 -17.91 -19.20 -25.98
CA ALA A 349 -18.78 -20.28 -26.42
C ALA A 349 -20.25 -19.84 -26.48
N LEU A 350 -20.72 -19.12 -25.45
CA LEU A 350 -22.07 -18.55 -25.40
C LEU A 350 -22.29 -17.55 -26.55
N ALA A 351 -21.35 -16.63 -26.78
CA ALA A 351 -21.44 -15.62 -27.84
C ALA A 351 -21.46 -16.22 -29.27
N ASN A 352 -20.83 -17.39 -29.46
CA ASN A 352 -20.79 -18.09 -30.75
C ASN A 352 -21.84 -19.23 -30.87
N GLY A 353 -22.73 -19.39 -29.88
CA GLY A 353 -23.76 -20.44 -29.88
C GLY A 353 -23.22 -21.87 -29.79
N ILE A 354 -21.99 -22.03 -29.27
CA ILE A 354 -21.29 -23.30 -29.14
C ILE A 354 -21.90 -24.10 -27.99
N LYS A 355 -22.27 -25.35 -28.25
CA LYS A 355 -23.03 -26.21 -27.31
C LYS A 355 -22.18 -27.08 -26.40
N GLU A 356 -20.88 -27.20 -26.68
CA GLU A 356 -19.92 -27.98 -25.90
C GLU A 356 -18.54 -27.34 -26.04
N ILE A 357 -17.81 -27.19 -24.94
CA ILE A 357 -16.46 -26.62 -24.93
C ILE A 357 -15.45 -27.75 -25.16
N SER A 358 -14.83 -27.74 -26.34
CA SER A 358 -13.70 -28.61 -26.72
C SER A 358 -12.36 -27.88 -26.57
N GLN A 359 -11.25 -28.62 -26.71
CA GLN A 359 -9.90 -28.04 -26.68
C GLN A 359 -9.71 -26.94 -27.75
N GLU A 360 -10.31 -27.11 -28.93
CA GLU A 360 -10.29 -26.12 -30.01
C GLU A 360 -10.97 -24.79 -29.60
N VAL A 361 -12.05 -24.86 -28.83
CA VAL A 361 -12.79 -23.69 -28.33
C VAL A 361 -11.94 -22.89 -27.33
N ILE A 362 -11.11 -23.55 -26.51
CA ILE A 362 -10.16 -22.89 -25.61
C ILE A 362 -9.13 -22.09 -26.42
N TYR A 363 -8.57 -22.67 -27.49
CA TYR A 363 -7.59 -21.98 -28.33
C TYR A 363 -8.24 -20.84 -29.12
N ALA A 364 -9.42 -21.04 -29.71
CA ALA A 364 -10.16 -20.00 -30.42
C ALA A 364 -10.54 -18.81 -29.50
N ALA A 365 -10.99 -19.09 -28.27
CA ALA A 365 -11.25 -18.06 -27.27
C ALA A 365 -9.99 -17.31 -26.83
N LYS A 366 -8.83 -17.98 -26.80
CA LYS A 366 -7.53 -17.36 -26.49
C LYS A 366 -7.05 -16.45 -27.63
N GLU A 367 -7.20 -16.86 -28.89
CA GLU A 367 -6.85 -16.04 -30.06
C GLU A 367 -7.75 -14.82 -30.21
N ALA A 368 -9.08 -14.99 -30.08
CA ALA A 368 -10.04 -13.89 -30.13
C ALA A 368 -9.86 -12.82 -29.04
N VAL A 369 -9.13 -13.14 -27.97
CA VAL A 369 -8.80 -12.27 -26.84
C VAL A 369 -7.40 -11.66 -26.95
N GLY A 370 -6.58 -12.15 -27.90
CA GLY A 370 -5.22 -11.68 -28.17
C GLY A 370 -5.10 -10.64 -29.29
N ALA A 371 -6.24 -10.19 -29.85
CA ALA A 371 -6.35 -9.16 -30.89
C ALA A 371 -6.74 -7.79 -30.32
#